data_AF-Q57U14-F1
#
_entry.id   AF-Q57U14-F1
#
_cell.length_a   1.000
_cell.length_b   1.000
_cell.length_c   1.000
_cell.angle_alpha   90.00
_cell.angle_beta   90.00
_cell.angle_gamma   90.00
#
_symmetry.space_group_name_H-M   'P 1'
#
loop_
_entity.id
_entity.type
_entity.pdbx_description
1 polymer ?
#
loop_
_entity_poly.entity_id
_entity_poly.type
_entity_poly.pdbx_seq_one_letter_code
_entity_poly.pdbx_strand_id
1 'polypeptide(L)'
;MTARFLCLLAILMYVTTGPKGGEGFQDTVSHVSAACLMSEALHGVPNSVKVFKTSAAANVSDASKAREGCQDAVRRAEDAFSSTPKVEEAVGRARAALKEAESAENAAKTALSDVEQYAANASALANNNVALVDDYLKSVAEDNSAASTARRIARDCNAPLEVSSWVLTQAVESGCAVFMTVICNTARARMADLRAEYDQLEAAVRRASEARVAARAAESNAHKAAEEAERTAETEKAKVKEVPKKDPEGKVEISDDDHVQELGDDEGEEAEVGNDGSYAESIGGYTLLILLAALFHSAAAHF
;
A
#
# COMPACT_ATOMS: atom_id res chain seq x y z
N MET A 1 -25.24 -13.25 -28.58
CA MET A 1 -25.75 -11.86 -28.68
C MET A 1 -27.21 -11.69 -28.25
N THR A 2 -27.99 -12.77 -28.09
CA THR A 2 -29.42 -12.71 -27.73
C THR A 2 -29.70 -12.37 -26.26
N ALA A 3 -28.82 -12.76 -25.32
CA ALA A 3 -29.03 -12.50 -23.87
C ALA A 3 -28.91 -11.01 -23.48
N ARG A 4 -27.99 -10.27 -24.11
CA ARG A 4 -27.83 -8.81 -23.89
C ARG A 4 -29.07 -8.03 -24.35
N PHE A 5 -29.67 -8.44 -25.47
CA PHE A 5 -30.90 -7.82 -25.99
C PHE A 5 -32.12 -8.11 -25.12
N LEU A 6 -32.25 -9.33 -24.58
CA LEU A 6 -33.38 -9.70 -23.72
C LEU A 6 -33.35 -8.99 -22.36
N CYS A 7 -32.18 -8.76 -21.77
CA CYS A 7 -32.04 -7.97 -20.54
C CYS A 7 -32.37 -6.49 -20.75
N LEU A 8 -31.90 -5.89 -21.85
CA LEU A 8 -32.24 -4.50 -22.21
C LEU A 8 -33.73 -4.35 -22.48
N LEU A 9 -34.34 -5.30 -23.21
CA LEU A 9 -35.79 -5.34 -23.43
C LEU A 9 -36.57 -5.53 -22.13
N ALA A 10 -36.12 -6.36 -21.19
CA ALA A 10 -36.81 -6.54 -19.91
C ALA A 10 -36.78 -5.25 -19.07
N ILE A 11 -35.65 -4.53 -19.04
CA ILE A 11 -35.53 -3.26 -18.32
C ILE A 11 -36.36 -2.17 -19.03
N LEU A 12 -36.26 -2.05 -20.36
CA LEU A 12 -37.04 -1.07 -21.15
C LEU A 12 -38.55 -1.32 -21.11
N MET A 13 -38.99 -2.58 -21.18
CA MET A 13 -40.42 -2.93 -21.11
C MET A 13 -40.98 -2.69 -19.71
N TYR A 14 -40.18 -2.91 -18.66
CA TYR A 14 -40.64 -2.70 -17.29
C TYR A 14 -40.75 -1.21 -16.94
N VAL A 15 -39.82 -0.37 -17.40
CA VAL A 15 -39.85 1.09 -17.22
C VAL A 15 -41.01 1.74 -17.99
N THR A 16 -41.45 1.17 -19.11
CA THR A 16 -42.47 1.81 -19.97
C THR A 16 -43.91 1.31 -19.79
N THR A 17 -44.14 0.18 -19.10
CA THR A 17 -45.48 -0.45 -19.03
C THR A 17 -46.01 -0.80 -17.63
N GLY A 18 -45.34 -0.33 -16.57
CA GLY A 18 -45.85 -0.45 -15.20
C GLY A 18 -47.18 0.32 -15.01
N PRO A 19 -48.22 -0.27 -14.38
CA PRO A 19 -49.48 0.42 -14.15
C PRO A 19 -49.29 1.62 -13.22
N LYS A 20 -49.60 2.82 -13.72
CA LYS A 20 -49.65 4.08 -12.95
C LYS A 20 -50.66 3.94 -11.82
N GLY A 21 -50.23 3.46 -10.64
CA GLY A 21 -51.05 3.45 -9.43
C GLY A 21 -51.03 2.19 -8.56
N GLY A 22 -50.13 1.23 -8.79
CA GLY A 22 -49.97 0.06 -7.91
C GLY A 22 -48.58 0.02 -7.25
N GLU A 23 -48.52 -0.44 -6.01
CA GLU A 23 -47.31 -0.69 -5.21
C GLU A 23 -46.17 -1.29 -6.08
N GLY A 24 -45.19 -0.48 -6.49
CA GLY A 24 -44.14 -0.93 -7.42
C GLY A 24 -43.40 0.12 -8.24
N PHE A 25 -43.54 1.42 -7.95
CA PHE A 25 -42.80 2.46 -8.69
C PHE A 25 -41.31 2.40 -8.37
N GLN A 26 -40.50 1.93 -9.33
CA GLN A 26 -39.03 1.94 -9.26
C GLN A 26 -38.44 3.34 -9.49
N ASP A 27 -39.26 4.38 -9.62
CA ASP A 27 -38.83 5.77 -9.80
C ASP A 27 -38.93 6.60 -8.51
N THR A 28 -38.99 5.93 -7.34
CA THR A 28 -38.91 6.67 -6.08
C THR A 28 -37.55 7.32 -5.91
N VAL A 29 -37.50 8.39 -5.11
CA VAL A 29 -36.26 9.07 -4.72
C VAL A 29 -35.17 8.07 -4.30
N SER A 30 -35.52 7.02 -3.56
CA SER A 30 -34.58 6.00 -3.09
C SER A 30 -33.93 5.18 -4.21
N HIS A 31 -34.70 4.79 -5.24
CA HIS A 31 -34.16 4.05 -6.39
C HIS A 31 -33.19 4.89 -7.20
N VAL A 32 -33.53 6.15 -7.43
CA VAL A 32 -32.69 7.11 -8.15
C VAL A 32 -31.42 7.42 -7.37
N SER A 33 -31.50 7.61 -6.05
CA SER A 33 -30.33 7.79 -5.20
C SER A 33 -29.40 6.58 -5.23
N ALA A 34 -29.93 5.36 -5.20
CA ALA A 34 -29.12 4.14 -5.25
C ALA A 34 -28.46 3.94 -6.62
N ALA A 35 -29.18 4.20 -7.71
CA ALA A 35 -28.60 4.18 -9.05
C ALA A 35 -27.54 5.29 -9.21
N CYS A 36 -27.77 6.45 -8.61
CA CYS A 36 -26.81 7.54 -8.65
C CYS A 36 -25.50 7.17 -7.96
N LEU A 37 -25.57 6.63 -6.74
CA LEU A 37 -24.41 6.11 -6.01
C LEU A 37 -23.62 5.09 -6.85
N MET A 38 -24.32 4.23 -7.59
CA MET A 38 -23.69 3.24 -8.48
C MET A 38 -23.02 3.89 -9.69
N SER A 39 -23.65 4.89 -10.34
CA SER A 39 -23.04 5.63 -11.45
C SER A 39 -21.80 6.39 -10.98
N GLU A 40 -21.89 7.11 -9.87
CA GLU A 40 -20.78 7.88 -9.31
C GLU A 40 -19.61 6.99 -8.88
N ALA A 41 -19.89 5.79 -8.32
CA ALA A 41 -18.87 4.79 -8.03
C ALA A 41 -18.24 4.22 -9.32
N LEU A 42 -19.01 3.93 -10.36
CA LEU A 42 -18.47 3.44 -11.63
C LEU A 42 -17.60 4.49 -12.33
N HIS A 43 -18.05 5.75 -12.35
CA HIS A 43 -17.29 6.88 -12.87
C HIS A 43 -16.02 7.21 -12.06
N GLY A 44 -15.99 6.85 -10.78
CA GLY A 44 -14.84 7.02 -9.91
C GLY A 44 -13.70 6.04 -10.17
N VAL A 45 -13.98 4.85 -10.73
CA VAL A 45 -12.99 3.78 -10.95
C VAL A 45 -11.76 4.27 -11.73
N PRO A 46 -11.86 4.93 -12.90
CA PRO A 46 -10.69 5.42 -13.63
C PRO A 46 -9.75 6.34 -12.82
N ASN A 47 -10.30 7.16 -11.93
CA ASN A 47 -9.50 8.05 -11.08
C ASN A 47 -8.81 7.26 -9.96
N SER A 48 -9.54 6.39 -9.27
CA SER A 48 -8.97 5.56 -8.21
C SER A 48 -7.90 4.60 -8.72
N VAL A 49 -8.09 3.95 -9.87
CA VAL A 49 -7.04 3.08 -10.43
C VAL A 49 -5.77 3.86 -10.78
N LYS A 50 -5.88 5.13 -11.21
CA LYS A 50 -4.73 5.99 -11.46
C LYS A 50 -3.96 6.29 -10.17
N VAL A 51 -4.67 6.52 -9.07
CA VAL A 51 -4.07 6.69 -7.73
C VAL A 51 -3.34 5.41 -7.32
N PHE A 52 -3.96 4.24 -7.47
CA PHE A 52 -3.34 2.95 -7.15
C PHE A 52 -2.09 2.66 -7.98
N LYS A 53 -2.12 2.90 -9.30
CA LYS A 53 -0.93 2.76 -10.16
C LYS A 53 0.21 3.69 -9.72
N THR A 54 -0.12 4.94 -9.40
CA THR A 54 0.87 5.94 -8.93
C THR A 54 1.48 5.52 -7.59
N SER A 55 0.66 5.06 -6.66
CA SER A 55 1.10 4.56 -5.35
C SER A 55 2.02 3.34 -5.47
N ALA A 56 1.66 2.35 -6.29
CA ALA A 56 2.48 1.17 -6.53
C ALA A 56 3.82 1.52 -7.20
N ALA A 57 3.83 2.43 -8.19
CA ALA A 57 5.05 2.90 -8.83
C ALA A 57 5.98 3.64 -7.84
N ALA A 58 5.41 4.44 -6.93
CA ALA A 58 6.17 5.08 -5.86
C ALA A 58 6.79 4.05 -4.90
N ASN A 59 6.07 2.99 -4.54
CA ASN A 59 6.60 1.90 -3.72
C ASN A 59 7.77 1.17 -4.41
N VAL A 60 7.69 0.91 -5.72
CA VAL A 60 8.81 0.31 -6.49
C VAL A 60 10.02 1.24 -6.52
N SER A 61 9.81 2.54 -6.76
CA SER A 61 10.91 3.52 -6.76
C SER A 61 11.59 3.58 -5.40
N ASP A 62 10.81 3.54 -4.31
CA ASP A 62 11.34 3.56 -2.95
C ASP A 62 12.08 2.27 -2.57
N ALA A 63 11.58 1.11 -3.00
CA ALA A 63 12.27 -0.18 -2.84
C ALA A 63 13.60 -0.24 -3.62
N SER A 64 13.64 0.30 -4.84
CA SER A 64 14.88 0.40 -5.63
C SER A 64 15.92 1.29 -4.94
N LYS A 65 15.50 2.43 -4.40
CA LYS A 65 16.38 3.31 -3.60
C LYS A 65 16.93 2.60 -2.36
N ALA A 66 16.10 1.81 -1.68
CA ALA A 66 16.53 1.03 -0.52
C ALA A 66 17.58 -0.03 -0.91
N ARG A 67 17.41 -0.70 -2.06
CA ARG A 67 18.42 -1.63 -2.60
C ARG A 67 19.72 -0.92 -2.94
N GLU A 68 19.66 0.27 -3.53
CA GLU A 68 20.86 1.11 -3.79
C GLU A 68 21.56 1.50 -2.47
N GLY A 69 20.80 1.82 -1.42
CA GLY A 69 21.32 2.04 -0.07
C GLY A 69 22.05 0.80 0.50
N CYS A 70 21.49 -0.40 0.31
CA CYS A 70 22.17 -1.64 0.66
C CYS A 70 23.48 -1.84 -0.12
N GLN A 71 23.52 -1.50 -1.41
CA GLN A 71 24.74 -1.61 -2.23
C GLN A 71 25.85 -0.69 -1.72
N ASP A 72 25.51 0.54 -1.35
CA ASP A 72 26.47 1.46 -0.71
C ASP A 72 26.96 0.94 0.64
N ALA A 73 26.06 0.41 1.47
CA ALA A 73 26.42 -0.18 2.76
C ALA A 73 27.33 -1.40 2.63
N VAL A 74 27.09 -2.28 1.65
CA VAL A 74 27.98 -3.41 1.35
C VAL A 74 29.37 -2.91 0.94
N ARG A 75 29.45 -1.92 0.04
CA ARG A 75 30.72 -1.32 -0.38
C ARG A 75 31.50 -0.77 0.83
N ARG A 76 30.83 -0.03 1.71
CA ARG A 76 31.43 0.51 2.95
C ARG A 76 31.97 -0.59 3.87
N ALA A 77 31.21 -1.67 4.07
CA ALA A 77 31.65 -2.81 4.87
C ALA A 77 32.86 -3.54 4.24
N GLU A 78 32.87 -3.70 2.92
CA GLU A 78 33.98 -4.30 2.16
C GLU A 78 35.24 -3.44 2.20
N ASP A 79 35.09 -2.11 2.10
CA ASP A 79 36.17 -1.14 2.27
C ASP A 79 36.80 -1.27 3.68
N ALA A 80 35.97 -1.41 4.73
CA ALA A 80 36.45 -1.67 6.09
C ALA A 80 37.19 -3.02 6.20
N PHE A 81 36.65 -4.07 5.58
CA PHE A 81 37.24 -5.42 5.56
C PHE A 81 38.63 -5.47 4.91
N SER A 82 38.86 -4.67 3.87
CA SER A 82 40.17 -4.54 3.22
C SER A 82 41.29 -4.14 4.20
N SER A 83 40.93 -3.40 5.27
CA SER A 83 41.85 -2.94 6.30
C SER A 83 41.79 -3.73 7.60
N THR A 84 40.74 -4.52 7.82
CA THR A 84 40.49 -5.21 9.10
C THR A 84 39.71 -6.50 8.87
N PRO A 85 40.38 -7.67 8.84
CA PRO A 85 39.71 -8.97 8.64
C PRO A 85 38.65 -9.31 9.69
N LYS A 86 38.69 -8.69 10.88
CA LYS A 86 37.72 -8.93 11.97
C LYS A 86 36.28 -8.51 11.64
N VAL A 87 36.05 -7.79 10.54
CA VAL A 87 34.70 -7.32 10.14
C VAL A 87 34.01 -8.25 9.13
N GLU A 88 34.56 -9.45 8.88
CA GLU A 88 34.01 -10.44 7.95
C GLU A 88 32.52 -10.73 8.19
N GLU A 89 32.12 -10.87 9.45
CA GLU A 89 30.74 -11.14 9.82
C GLU A 89 29.81 -9.97 9.45
N ALA A 90 30.26 -8.74 9.68
CA ALA A 90 29.50 -7.53 9.33
C ALA A 90 29.34 -7.40 7.81
N VAL A 91 30.37 -7.72 7.01
CA VAL A 91 30.25 -7.81 5.54
C VAL A 91 29.22 -8.86 5.14
N GLY A 92 29.25 -10.03 5.79
CA GLY A 92 28.28 -11.10 5.57
C GLY A 92 26.84 -10.64 5.83
N ARG A 93 26.60 -9.92 6.94
CA ARG A 93 25.28 -9.35 7.27
C ARG A 93 24.84 -8.29 6.27
N ALA A 94 25.74 -7.39 5.84
CA ALA A 94 25.43 -6.39 4.82
C ALA A 94 25.03 -7.04 3.48
N ARG A 95 25.75 -8.08 3.04
CA ARG A 95 25.43 -8.84 1.82
C ARG A 95 24.12 -9.61 1.91
N ALA A 96 23.82 -10.18 3.08
CA ALA A 96 22.53 -10.84 3.32
C ALA A 96 21.36 -9.84 3.23
N ALA A 97 21.52 -8.67 3.84
CA ALA A 97 20.55 -7.58 3.74
C ALA A 97 20.39 -7.05 2.30
N LEU A 98 21.48 -6.94 1.53
CA LEU A 98 21.38 -6.61 0.10
C LEU A 98 20.52 -7.63 -0.67
N LYS A 99 20.74 -8.93 -0.45
CA LYS A 99 19.94 -9.99 -1.09
C LYS A 99 18.45 -9.91 -0.72
N GLU A 100 18.14 -9.57 0.53
CA GLU A 100 16.76 -9.33 0.97
C GLU A 100 16.14 -8.13 0.27
N ALA A 101 16.88 -7.01 0.15
CA ALA A 101 16.43 -5.82 -0.56
C ALA A 101 16.20 -6.08 -2.07
N GLU A 102 17.07 -6.86 -2.73
CA GLU A 102 16.89 -7.28 -4.13
C GLU A 102 15.63 -8.13 -4.31
N SER A 103 15.37 -9.07 -3.38
CA SER A 103 14.15 -9.88 -3.39
C SER A 103 12.90 -9.02 -3.19
N ALA A 104 12.96 -8.05 -2.27
CA ALA A 104 11.87 -7.13 -1.99
C ALA A 104 11.61 -6.16 -3.16
N GLU A 105 12.65 -5.64 -3.81
CA GLU A 105 12.53 -4.82 -5.02
C GLU A 105 11.83 -5.61 -6.14
N ASN A 106 12.23 -6.86 -6.37
CA ASN A 106 11.59 -7.72 -7.37
C ASN A 106 10.13 -8.03 -7.03
N ALA A 107 9.81 -8.27 -5.75
CA ALA A 107 8.43 -8.46 -5.29
C ALA A 107 7.57 -7.20 -5.53
N ALA A 108 8.13 -6.00 -5.29
CA ALA A 108 7.45 -4.74 -5.58
C ALA A 108 7.21 -4.56 -7.08
N LYS A 109 8.17 -4.91 -7.94
CA LYS A 109 8.02 -4.85 -9.42
C LYS A 109 6.95 -5.81 -9.93
N THR A 110 6.90 -7.04 -9.41
CA THR A 110 5.83 -8.00 -9.72
C THR A 110 4.48 -7.46 -9.29
N ALA A 111 4.37 -6.93 -8.07
CA ALA A 111 3.14 -6.33 -7.57
C ALA A 111 2.71 -5.11 -8.39
N LEU A 112 3.63 -4.30 -8.93
CA LEU A 112 3.30 -3.22 -9.86
C LEU A 112 2.71 -3.76 -11.16
N SER A 113 3.29 -4.82 -11.75
CA SER A 113 2.73 -5.47 -12.94
C SER A 113 1.31 -5.98 -12.69
N ASP A 114 1.06 -6.59 -11.53
CA ASP A 114 -0.27 -7.02 -11.11
C ASP A 114 -1.23 -5.82 -11.01
N VAL A 115 -0.81 -4.73 -10.35
CA VAL A 115 -1.58 -3.48 -10.25
C VAL A 115 -1.95 -2.93 -11.63
N GLU A 116 -1.02 -2.95 -12.58
CA GLU A 116 -1.28 -2.48 -13.94
C GLU A 116 -2.34 -3.33 -14.67
N GLN A 117 -2.27 -4.65 -14.51
CA GLN A 117 -3.24 -5.60 -15.07
C GLN A 117 -4.63 -5.41 -14.44
N TYR A 118 -4.72 -5.47 -13.12
CA TYR A 118 -6.00 -5.34 -12.40
C TYR A 118 -6.63 -3.95 -12.60
N ALA A 119 -5.83 -2.88 -12.67
CA ALA A 119 -6.31 -1.53 -12.98
C ALA A 119 -6.95 -1.45 -14.37
N ALA A 120 -6.34 -2.08 -15.38
CA ALA A 120 -6.87 -2.12 -16.74
C ALA A 120 -8.18 -2.91 -16.80
N ASN A 121 -8.23 -4.08 -16.15
CA ASN A 121 -9.42 -4.92 -16.07
C ASN A 121 -10.57 -4.20 -15.35
N ALA A 122 -10.32 -3.63 -14.17
CA ALA A 122 -11.32 -2.89 -13.40
C ALA A 122 -11.88 -1.71 -14.21
N SER A 123 -11.03 -0.96 -14.92
CA SER A 123 -11.48 0.14 -15.79
C SER A 123 -12.38 -0.35 -16.93
N ALA A 124 -12.00 -1.46 -17.59
CA ALA A 124 -12.78 -2.03 -18.67
C ALA A 124 -14.15 -2.54 -18.17
N LEU A 125 -14.17 -3.21 -17.02
CA LEU A 125 -15.39 -3.71 -16.39
C LEU A 125 -16.31 -2.58 -15.91
N ALA A 126 -15.75 -1.50 -15.36
CA ALA A 126 -16.52 -0.32 -14.98
C ALA A 126 -17.18 0.33 -16.20
N ASN A 127 -16.40 0.61 -17.25
CA ASN A 127 -16.90 1.21 -18.50
C ASN A 127 -18.03 0.39 -19.15
N ASN A 128 -17.99 -0.94 -19.04
CA ASN A 128 -19.04 -1.83 -19.55
C ASN A 128 -20.37 -1.72 -18.79
N ASN A 129 -20.35 -1.17 -17.57
CA ASN A 129 -21.52 -1.03 -16.70
C ASN A 129 -22.05 0.42 -16.60
N VAL A 130 -21.19 1.43 -16.79
CA VAL A 130 -21.56 2.87 -16.72
C VAL A 130 -22.79 3.18 -17.56
N ALA A 131 -22.76 2.84 -18.86
CA ALA A 131 -23.83 3.20 -19.79
C ALA A 131 -25.23 2.72 -19.35
N LEU A 132 -25.32 1.56 -18.71
CA LEU A 132 -26.60 1.01 -18.28
C LEU A 132 -27.22 1.80 -17.13
N VAL A 133 -26.39 2.27 -16.19
CA VAL A 133 -26.85 3.04 -15.05
C VAL A 133 -27.19 4.47 -15.48
N ASP A 134 -26.36 5.04 -16.35
CA ASP A 134 -26.57 6.39 -16.87
C ASP A 134 -27.80 6.50 -17.78
N ASP A 135 -28.07 5.50 -18.61
CA ASP A 135 -29.29 5.48 -19.42
C ASP A 135 -30.56 5.45 -18.53
N TYR A 136 -30.52 4.72 -17.42
CA TYR A 136 -31.61 4.73 -16.43
C TYR A 136 -31.76 6.12 -15.79
N LEU A 137 -30.68 6.72 -15.28
CA LEU A 137 -30.72 8.06 -14.68
C LEU A 137 -31.22 9.11 -15.68
N LYS A 138 -30.75 9.05 -16.92
CA LYS A 138 -31.24 9.92 -18.00
C LYS A 138 -32.74 9.74 -18.24
N SER A 139 -33.23 8.50 -18.28
CA SER A 139 -34.66 8.24 -18.49
C SER A 139 -35.53 8.84 -17.38
N VAL A 140 -35.09 8.76 -16.11
CA VAL A 140 -35.79 9.37 -14.98
C VAL A 140 -35.72 10.91 -15.04
N ALA A 141 -34.58 11.48 -15.41
CA ALA A 141 -34.41 12.92 -15.55
C ALA A 141 -35.39 13.54 -16.57
N GLU A 142 -35.59 12.84 -17.68
CA GLU A 142 -36.43 13.24 -18.82
C GLU A 142 -37.92 12.88 -18.63
N ASP A 143 -38.25 11.97 -17.69
CA ASP A 143 -39.64 11.61 -17.42
C ASP A 143 -40.38 12.70 -16.62
N ASN A 144 -41.37 13.33 -17.26
CA ASN A 144 -42.23 14.32 -16.62
C ASN A 144 -43.21 13.72 -15.60
N SER A 145 -43.35 12.39 -15.56
CA SER A 145 -44.19 11.68 -14.58
C SER A 145 -43.48 11.35 -13.27
N ALA A 146 -42.15 11.34 -13.27
CA ALA A 146 -41.33 11.13 -12.07
C ALA A 146 -41.41 12.32 -11.08
N ALA A 147 -41.21 12.03 -9.80
CA ALA A 147 -41.21 13.05 -8.75
C ALA A 147 -40.12 14.12 -9.01
N SER A 148 -40.41 15.40 -8.72
CA SER A 148 -39.47 16.51 -8.97
C SER A 148 -38.10 16.31 -8.31
N THR A 149 -38.07 15.76 -7.08
CA THR A 149 -36.83 15.40 -6.38
C THR A 149 -36.06 14.29 -7.09
N ALA A 150 -36.75 13.25 -7.58
CA ALA A 150 -36.15 12.15 -8.31
C ALA A 150 -35.49 12.65 -9.61
N ARG A 151 -36.20 13.47 -10.38
CA ARG A 151 -35.68 14.11 -11.59
C ARG A 151 -34.49 15.03 -11.33
N ARG A 152 -34.45 15.70 -10.17
CA ARG A 152 -33.32 16.55 -9.77
C ARG A 152 -32.09 15.69 -9.47
N ILE A 153 -32.21 14.69 -8.61
CA ILE A 153 -31.12 13.76 -8.27
C ILE A 153 -30.55 13.12 -9.54
N ALA A 154 -31.43 12.63 -10.43
CA ALA A 154 -31.01 12.02 -11.68
C ALA A 154 -30.21 12.97 -12.60
N ARG A 155 -30.57 14.25 -12.68
CA ARG A 155 -29.85 15.26 -13.48
C ARG A 155 -28.52 15.68 -12.87
N ASP A 156 -28.48 15.75 -11.54
CA ASP A 156 -27.33 16.24 -10.80
C ASP A 156 -26.32 15.11 -10.50
N CYS A 157 -26.64 13.86 -10.85
CA CYS A 157 -25.81 12.69 -10.62
C CYS A 157 -24.60 12.64 -11.58
N ASN A 158 -23.53 13.35 -11.22
CA ASN A 158 -22.35 13.48 -12.06
C ASN A 158 -21.04 13.63 -11.29
N ALA A 159 -21.02 13.36 -9.97
CA ALA A 159 -19.86 13.57 -9.12
C ALA A 159 -19.12 12.23 -8.87
N PRO A 160 -18.01 11.93 -9.58
CA PRO A 160 -17.30 10.66 -9.41
C PRO A 160 -16.78 10.52 -7.97
N LEU A 161 -16.99 9.34 -7.37
CA LEU A 161 -16.52 9.06 -6.01
C LEU A 161 -15.05 8.64 -5.97
N GLU A 162 -14.42 8.77 -4.81
CA GLU A 162 -13.22 7.99 -4.49
C GLU A 162 -13.63 6.56 -4.19
N VAL A 163 -13.22 5.63 -5.05
CA VAL A 163 -13.69 4.25 -5.03
C VAL A 163 -12.69 3.32 -4.35
N SER A 164 -13.20 2.56 -3.38
CA SER A 164 -12.60 1.33 -2.85
C SER A 164 -13.49 0.13 -3.14
N SER A 165 -13.00 -1.09 -2.90
CA SER A 165 -13.83 -2.31 -2.95
C SER A 165 -15.06 -2.21 -2.04
N TRP A 166 -14.92 -1.57 -0.89
CA TRP A 166 -16.03 -1.31 0.03
C TRP A 166 -17.08 -0.39 -0.60
N VAL A 167 -16.68 0.69 -1.27
CA VAL A 167 -17.62 1.60 -1.96
C VAL A 167 -18.39 0.88 -3.07
N LEU A 168 -17.70 0.06 -3.88
CA LEU A 168 -18.36 -0.76 -4.92
C LEU A 168 -19.36 -1.74 -4.31
N THR A 169 -19.01 -2.36 -3.19
CA THR A 169 -19.91 -3.25 -2.45
C THR A 169 -21.13 -2.50 -1.93
N GLN A 170 -20.93 -1.34 -1.29
CA GLN A 170 -22.02 -0.53 -0.76
C GLN A 170 -22.94 0.02 -1.85
N ALA A 171 -22.42 0.37 -3.03
CA ALA A 171 -23.23 0.80 -4.16
C ALA A 171 -24.18 -0.32 -4.63
N VAL A 172 -23.69 -1.57 -4.70
CA VAL A 172 -24.51 -2.73 -5.05
C VAL A 172 -25.54 -3.05 -3.97
N GLU A 173 -25.13 -3.06 -2.70
CA GLU A 173 -26.04 -3.38 -1.59
C GLU A 173 -27.11 -2.29 -1.37
N SER A 174 -26.77 -1.02 -1.58
CA SER A 174 -27.74 0.08 -1.58
C SER A 174 -28.78 -0.07 -2.69
N GLY A 175 -28.36 -0.51 -3.88
CA GLY A 175 -29.28 -0.88 -4.96
C GLY A 175 -30.16 -2.06 -4.58
N CYS A 176 -29.59 -3.10 -4.01
CA CYS A 176 -30.32 -4.30 -3.59
C CYS A 176 -31.33 -4.06 -2.46
N ALA A 177 -31.16 -3.01 -1.65
CA ALA A 177 -32.10 -2.63 -0.61
C ALA A 177 -33.39 -2.01 -1.15
N VAL A 178 -33.37 -1.46 -2.37
CA VAL A 178 -34.51 -0.73 -2.95
C VAL A 178 -35.10 -1.41 -4.18
N PHE A 179 -34.24 -1.98 -5.04
CA PHE A 179 -34.68 -2.67 -6.26
C PHE A 179 -35.20 -4.08 -5.96
N MET A 180 -36.11 -4.56 -6.81
CA MET A 180 -36.62 -5.93 -6.73
C MET A 180 -35.49 -6.96 -6.87
N THR A 181 -35.69 -8.14 -6.27
CA THR A 181 -34.70 -9.23 -6.20
C THR A 181 -34.07 -9.58 -7.56
N VAL A 182 -34.83 -9.54 -8.67
CA VAL A 182 -34.32 -9.83 -10.01
C VAL A 182 -33.27 -8.81 -10.47
N ILE A 183 -33.53 -7.52 -10.24
CA ILE A 183 -32.61 -6.43 -10.58
C ILE A 183 -31.39 -6.49 -9.65
N CYS A 184 -31.60 -6.68 -8.35
CA CYS A 184 -30.54 -6.87 -7.37
C CYS A 184 -29.59 -8.02 -7.77
N ASN A 185 -30.12 -9.20 -8.11
CA ASN A 185 -29.31 -10.35 -8.52
C ASN A 185 -28.53 -10.07 -9.81
N THR A 186 -29.13 -9.33 -10.75
CA THR A 186 -28.47 -8.91 -11.99
C THR A 186 -27.33 -7.92 -11.70
N ALA A 187 -27.56 -6.94 -10.83
CA ALA A 187 -26.56 -5.97 -10.41
C ALA A 187 -25.38 -6.65 -9.69
N ARG A 188 -25.67 -7.56 -8.75
CA ARG A 188 -24.66 -8.37 -8.07
C ARG A 188 -23.83 -9.19 -9.05
N ALA A 189 -24.47 -9.88 -10.00
CA ALA A 189 -23.77 -10.69 -11.01
C ALA A 189 -22.88 -9.83 -11.92
N ARG A 190 -23.36 -8.66 -12.38
CA ARG A 190 -22.59 -7.77 -13.26
C ARG A 190 -21.42 -7.08 -12.56
N MET A 191 -21.57 -6.78 -11.27
CA MET A 191 -20.55 -6.12 -10.47
C MET A 191 -19.59 -7.10 -9.78
N ALA A 192 -19.88 -8.42 -9.80
CA ALA A 192 -19.05 -9.43 -9.14
C ALA A 192 -17.61 -9.42 -9.69
N ASP A 193 -17.46 -9.45 -11.02
CA ASP A 193 -16.14 -9.44 -11.67
C ASP A 193 -15.40 -8.13 -11.37
N LEU A 194 -16.10 -6.98 -11.44
CA LEU A 194 -15.49 -5.69 -11.14
C LEU A 194 -14.99 -5.63 -9.69
N ARG A 195 -15.81 -6.09 -8.73
CA ARG A 195 -15.45 -6.11 -7.31
C ARG A 195 -14.27 -7.05 -7.05
N ALA A 196 -14.27 -8.23 -7.65
CA ALA A 196 -13.17 -9.19 -7.53
C ALA A 196 -11.85 -8.63 -8.09
N GLU A 197 -11.88 -7.98 -9.26
CA GLU A 197 -10.71 -7.30 -9.82
C GLU A 197 -10.24 -6.14 -8.95
N TYR A 198 -11.17 -5.40 -8.31
CA TYR A 198 -10.84 -4.33 -7.39
C TYR A 198 -10.21 -4.83 -6.08
N ASP A 199 -10.70 -5.95 -5.54
CA ASP A 199 -10.10 -6.63 -4.39
C ASP A 199 -8.66 -7.06 -4.71
N GLN A 200 -8.43 -7.62 -5.91
CA GLN A 200 -7.10 -8.01 -6.36
C GLN A 200 -6.18 -6.80 -6.57
N LEU A 201 -6.71 -5.70 -7.10
CA LEU A 201 -5.99 -4.43 -7.25
C LEU A 201 -5.54 -3.88 -5.89
N GLU A 202 -6.43 -3.79 -4.91
CA GLU A 202 -6.10 -3.34 -3.54
C GLU A 202 -5.08 -4.29 -2.87
N ALA A 203 -5.24 -5.60 -3.07
CA ALA A 203 -4.27 -6.58 -2.58
C ALA A 203 -2.89 -6.43 -3.23
N ALA A 204 -2.82 -6.13 -4.53
CA ALA A 204 -1.55 -5.92 -5.23
C ALA A 204 -0.87 -4.62 -4.80
N VAL A 205 -1.62 -3.53 -4.59
CA VAL A 205 -1.09 -2.28 -4.02
C VAL A 205 -0.52 -2.52 -2.62
N ARG A 206 -1.22 -3.31 -1.79
CA ARG A 206 -0.74 -3.71 -0.46
C ARG A 206 0.56 -4.52 -0.55
N ARG A 207 0.64 -5.52 -1.45
CA ARG A 207 1.89 -6.28 -1.68
C ARG A 207 3.07 -5.38 -2.06
N ALA A 208 2.84 -4.38 -2.93
CA ALA A 208 3.88 -3.42 -3.29
C ALA A 208 4.34 -2.59 -2.07
N SER A 209 3.42 -2.18 -1.21
CA SER A 209 3.72 -1.45 0.04
C SER A 209 4.50 -2.31 1.04
N GLU A 210 4.10 -3.56 1.24
CA GLU A 210 4.79 -4.52 2.12
C GLU A 210 6.21 -4.81 1.61
N ALA A 211 6.38 -4.97 0.30
CA ALA A 211 7.68 -5.14 -0.33
C ALA A 211 8.59 -3.90 -0.15
N ARG A 212 8.04 -2.69 -0.26
CA ARG A 212 8.77 -1.45 0.07
C ARG A 212 9.27 -1.46 1.51
N VAL A 213 8.39 -1.80 2.47
CA VAL A 213 8.75 -1.85 3.89
C VAL A 213 9.86 -2.88 4.14
N ALA A 214 9.78 -4.06 3.51
CA ALA A 214 10.84 -5.06 3.60
C ALA A 214 12.18 -4.57 3.04
N ALA A 215 12.16 -3.87 1.89
CA ALA A 215 13.38 -3.29 1.30
C ALA A 215 14.02 -2.24 2.24
N ARG A 216 13.20 -1.38 2.86
CA ARG A 216 13.68 -0.38 3.85
C ARG A 216 14.20 -1.02 5.14
N ALA A 217 13.59 -2.12 5.59
CA ALA A 217 14.10 -2.87 6.74
C ALA A 217 15.48 -3.49 6.44
N ALA A 218 15.64 -4.06 5.24
CA ALA A 218 16.91 -4.58 4.76
C ALA A 218 17.98 -3.48 4.65
N GLU A 219 17.66 -2.33 4.09
CA GLU A 219 18.55 -1.15 4.04
C GLU A 219 19.02 -0.73 5.45
N SER A 220 18.10 -0.67 6.42
CA SER A 220 18.46 -0.36 7.81
C SER A 220 19.46 -1.37 8.39
N ASN A 221 19.26 -2.67 8.12
CA ASN A 221 20.18 -3.72 8.56
C ASN A 221 21.54 -3.64 7.87
N ALA A 222 21.57 -3.33 6.57
CA ALA A 222 22.80 -3.15 5.81
C ALA A 222 23.61 -1.98 6.35
N HIS A 223 22.97 -0.83 6.62
CA HIS A 223 23.64 0.33 7.22
C HIS A 223 24.20 0.04 8.60
N LYS A 224 23.45 -0.63 9.49
CA LYS A 224 23.94 -1.04 10.82
C LYS A 224 25.18 -1.94 10.71
N ALA A 225 25.18 -2.86 9.75
CA ALA A 225 26.31 -3.73 9.50
C ALA A 225 27.54 -2.96 8.98
N ALA A 226 27.34 -2.00 8.07
CA ALA A 226 28.40 -1.13 7.57
C ALA A 226 29.00 -0.24 8.68
N GLU A 227 28.15 0.39 9.50
CA GLU A 227 28.58 1.22 10.64
C GLU A 227 29.35 0.41 11.69
N GLU A 228 28.94 -0.84 11.94
CA GLU A 228 29.69 -1.74 12.81
C GLU A 228 31.06 -2.11 12.23
N ALA A 229 31.13 -2.43 10.93
CA ALA A 229 32.37 -2.72 10.24
C ALA A 229 33.34 -1.52 10.29
N GLU A 230 32.86 -0.31 10.03
CA GLU A 230 33.66 0.92 10.11
C GLU A 230 34.20 1.16 11.52
N ARG A 231 33.34 1.07 12.55
CA ARG A 231 33.72 1.26 13.95
C ARG A 231 34.77 0.25 14.40
N THR A 232 34.63 -1.02 14.00
CA THR A 232 35.61 -2.06 14.31
C THR A 232 36.94 -1.80 13.58
N ALA A 233 36.91 -1.39 12.31
CA ALA A 233 38.12 -1.05 11.57
C ALA A 233 38.86 0.15 12.15
N GLU A 234 38.14 1.18 12.60
CA GLU A 234 38.71 2.34 13.30
C GLU A 234 39.37 1.95 14.63
N THR A 235 38.68 1.12 15.42
CA THR A 235 39.19 0.61 16.70
C THR A 235 40.48 -0.20 16.51
N GLU A 236 40.56 -1.03 15.48
CA GLU A 236 41.76 -1.82 15.20
C GLU A 236 42.91 -0.96 14.65
N LYS A 237 42.61 0.06 13.84
CA LYS A 237 43.62 1.05 13.42
C LYS A 237 44.19 1.83 14.60
N ALA A 238 43.38 2.16 15.61
CA ALA A 238 43.83 2.84 16.83
C ALA A 238 44.80 1.95 17.64
N LYS A 239 44.46 0.66 17.84
CA LYS A 239 45.33 -0.30 18.55
C LYS A 239 46.70 -0.50 17.90
N VAL A 240 46.80 -0.41 16.57
CA VAL A 240 48.09 -0.52 15.86
C VAL A 240 48.98 0.71 16.07
N LYS A 241 48.40 1.88 16.33
CA LYS A 241 49.17 3.12 16.59
C LYS A 241 49.74 3.20 18.00
N GLU A 242 49.18 2.46 18.96
CA GLU A 242 49.62 2.49 20.36
C GLU A 242 50.79 1.55 20.69
N VAL A 243 51.47 0.96 19.70
CA VAL A 243 52.72 0.23 19.99
C VAL A 243 53.85 1.24 20.23
N PRO A 244 54.41 1.35 21.46
CA PRO A 244 55.51 2.27 21.70
C PRO A 244 56.72 1.80 20.88
N LYS A 245 57.36 2.73 20.17
CA LYS A 245 58.68 2.49 19.58
C LYS A 245 59.62 2.15 20.74
N LYS A 246 59.98 0.88 20.89
CA LYS A 246 61.14 0.51 21.69
C LYS A 246 62.37 1.01 20.94
N ASP A 247 63.01 2.04 21.48
CA ASP A 247 64.35 2.39 21.07
C ASP A 247 65.31 1.22 21.33
N PRO A 248 66.30 0.99 20.44
CA PRO A 248 67.28 -0.08 20.58
C PRO A 248 68.17 0.04 21.85
N GLU A 249 68.02 1.11 22.64
CA GLU A 249 68.80 1.38 23.85
C GLU A 249 68.04 1.11 25.17
N GLY A 250 66.83 0.54 25.13
CA GLY A 250 66.17 0.06 26.34
C GLY A 250 65.75 1.15 27.34
N LYS A 251 65.64 2.41 26.90
CA LYS A 251 64.96 3.47 27.66
C LYS A 251 63.49 3.52 27.26
N VAL A 252 62.61 3.23 28.22
CA VAL A 252 61.18 3.48 28.09
C VAL A 252 60.99 4.97 28.33
N GLU A 253 60.78 5.77 27.28
CA GLU A 253 60.14 7.07 27.45
C GLU A 253 58.65 6.81 27.69
N ILE A 254 58.26 6.88 28.95
CA ILE A 254 56.87 7.06 29.34
C ILE A 254 56.55 8.50 28.96
N SER A 255 55.70 8.67 27.96
CA SER A 255 55.05 9.95 27.69
C SER A 255 54.05 10.19 28.81
N ASP A 256 54.52 10.87 29.87
CA ASP A 256 53.68 11.50 30.88
C ASP A 256 52.95 12.68 30.22
N ASP A 257 51.80 12.43 29.61
CA ASP A 257 50.84 13.48 29.26
C ASP A 257 49.41 13.04 29.63
N ASP A 258 49.29 12.50 30.85
CA ASP A 258 48.07 12.54 31.64
C ASP A 258 47.96 13.96 32.23
N HIS A 259 47.57 14.93 31.40
CA HIS A 259 47.06 16.20 31.91
C HIS A 259 45.61 15.98 32.37
N VAL A 260 45.50 15.48 33.60
CA VAL A 260 44.33 15.65 34.47
C VAL A 260 44.18 17.16 34.70
N GLN A 261 43.25 17.79 34.00
CA GLN A 261 42.79 19.14 34.31
C GLN A 261 41.55 19.03 35.21
N GLU A 262 41.78 19.24 36.51
CA GLU A 262 40.76 19.48 37.52
C GLU A 262 39.96 20.76 37.21
N LEU A 263 38.63 20.62 37.34
CA LEU A 263 37.68 21.55 37.96
C LEU A 263 37.65 23.01 37.45
N GLY A 264 36.59 23.33 36.73
CA GLY A 264 36.05 24.68 36.60
C GLY A 264 34.52 24.60 36.63
N ASP A 265 33.95 24.92 37.79
CA ASP A 265 32.53 25.18 38.01
C ASP A 265 32.06 26.28 37.04
N ASP A 266 30.95 26.06 36.32
CA ASP A 266 30.17 27.17 35.80
C ASP A 266 28.67 26.82 35.84
N GLU A 267 27.96 27.64 36.61
CA GLU A 267 26.52 27.63 36.82
C GLU A 267 25.82 28.18 35.56
N GLY A 268 24.61 27.74 35.25
CA GLY A 268 23.74 28.54 34.37
C GLY A 268 22.63 27.81 33.61
N GLU A 269 21.46 27.78 34.24
CA GLU A 269 20.12 27.98 33.66
C GLU A 269 19.52 26.94 32.68
N GLU A 270 18.69 26.10 33.29
CA GLU A 270 17.26 25.83 33.00
C GLU A 270 16.69 26.01 31.59
N ALA A 271 16.09 24.93 31.08
CA ALA A 271 14.74 24.97 30.52
C ALA A 271 14.04 23.62 30.70
N GLU A 272 13.07 23.58 31.62
CA GLU A 272 12.07 22.52 31.74
C GLU A 272 11.17 22.47 30.50
N VAL A 273 10.95 21.28 29.94
CA VAL A 273 9.64 20.89 29.38
C VAL A 273 9.47 19.38 29.58
N GLY A 274 8.55 19.00 30.47
CA GLY A 274 8.09 17.62 30.61
C GLY A 274 7.12 17.22 29.48
N ASN A 275 6.99 15.91 29.25
CA ASN A 275 5.69 15.24 29.27
C ASN A 275 5.87 13.70 29.25
N ASP A 276 5.52 13.09 30.38
CA ASP A 276 4.79 11.82 30.58
C ASP A 276 4.28 11.04 29.36
N GLY A 277 4.46 9.71 29.41
CA GLY A 277 3.77 8.79 28.51
C GLY A 277 4.35 7.38 28.40
N SER A 278 4.45 6.65 29.51
CA SER A 278 4.76 5.22 29.56
C SER A 278 3.79 4.38 28.71
N TYR A 279 4.28 3.77 27.63
CA TYR A 279 3.70 2.57 27.02
C TYR A 279 4.78 1.49 26.91
N ALA A 280 4.97 0.77 28.01
CA ALA A 280 5.44 -0.61 27.99
C ALA A 280 4.28 -1.49 27.50
N GLU A 281 4.52 -2.31 26.47
CA GLU A 281 3.86 -3.58 26.11
C GLU A 281 3.81 -3.74 24.57
N SER A 282 3.99 -4.98 24.09
CA SER A 282 3.79 -5.44 22.70
C SER A 282 5.00 -5.52 21.74
N ILE A 283 6.17 -5.97 22.21
CA ILE A 283 7.25 -6.46 21.31
C ILE A 283 7.14 -7.99 21.07
N GLY A 284 6.25 -8.69 21.77
CA GLY A 284 6.06 -10.15 21.65
C GLY A 284 5.02 -10.63 20.64
N GLY A 285 4.21 -9.75 20.05
CA GLY A 285 3.06 -10.15 19.21
C GLY A 285 3.31 -10.17 17.70
N TYR A 286 4.20 -9.31 17.19
CA TYR A 286 4.41 -9.14 15.75
C TYR A 286 5.24 -10.27 15.13
N THR A 287 6.14 -10.89 15.90
CA THR A 287 6.98 -12.00 15.43
C THR A 287 6.19 -13.30 15.23
N LEU A 288 5.08 -13.48 15.96
CA LEU A 288 4.20 -14.66 15.84
C LEU A 288 3.23 -14.54 14.65
N LEU A 289 2.80 -13.33 14.30
CA LEU A 289 1.94 -13.07 13.14
C LEU A 289 2.68 -13.25 11.80
N ILE A 290 3.98 -12.94 11.75
CA ILE A 290 4.82 -13.13 10.57
C ILE A 290 5.07 -14.63 10.29
N LEU A 291 5.17 -15.46 11.34
CA LEU A 291 5.31 -16.91 11.24
C LEU A 291 4.00 -17.63 10.81
N LEU A 292 2.83 -17.10 11.17
CA LEU A 292 1.55 -17.64 10.72
C LEU A 292 1.26 -17.30 9.25
N ALA A 293 1.64 -16.12 8.76
CA ALA A 293 1.45 -15.75 7.35
C ALA A 293 2.28 -16.61 6.37
N ALA A 294 3.47 -17.06 6.80
CA ALA A 294 4.31 -17.95 5.99
C ALA A 294 3.77 -19.40 5.91
N LEU A 295 3.06 -19.87 6.93
CA LEU A 295 2.47 -21.22 6.94
C LEU A 295 1.23 -21.34 6.05
N PHE A 296 0.42 -20.27 5.94
CA PHE A 296 -0.75 -20.25 5.06
C PHE A 296 -0.41 -20.13 3.56
N HIS A 297 0.75 -19.60 3.20
CA HIS A 297 1.18 -19.53 1.79
C HIS A 297 1.73 -20.87 1.24
N SER A 298 2.14 -21.82 2.10
CA SER A 298 2.58 -23.15 1.63
C SER A 298 1.45 -24.17 1.49
N ALA A 299 0.28 -23.92 2.10
CA ALA A 299 -0.87 -24.83 2.03
C ALA A 299 -1.75 -24.60 0.79
N ALA A 300 -1.66 -23.43 0.13
CA ALA A 300 -2.42 -23.10 -1.07
C ALA A 300 -1.75 -23.58 -2.38
N ALA A 301 -0.55 -24.17 -2.31
CA ALA A 301 0.17 -24.73 -3.47
C ALA A 301 -0.01 -26.26 -3.63
N HIS A 302 -0.89 -26.88 -2.83
CA HIS A 302 -1.12 -28.34 -2.80
C HIS A 302 -2.59 -28.77 -2.90
N PHE A 303 -3.50 -27.90 -3.34
CA PHE A 303 -4.89 -28.21 -3.71
C PHE A 303 -5.26 -27.49 -5.01
#